data_AF-A0A953EM39-F1
#
_entry.id   AF-A0A953EM39-F1
#
_cell.length_a   1.000
_cell.length_b   1.000
_cell.length_c   1.000
_cell.angle_alpha   90.00
_cell.angle_beta   90.00
_cell.angle_gamma   90.00
#
_symmetry.space_group_name_H-M   'P 1'
#
loop_
_entity.id
_entity.type
_entity.pdbx_description
1 polymer ?
#
loop_
_entity_poly.entity_id
_entity_poly.type
_entity_poly.pdbx_seq_one_letter_code
_entity_poly.pdbx_strand_id
1 'polypeptide(L)'
;MSRNDSFLQGTRDEPFVYNVWFRVKVGVPDSAEVGVTGSRDSAYMSLGNGDGRYLFSGAEQGAVQFDNIRLHDIGDLLNPQNHLELVGSWTWAMESDNIAVKGMVDQSAQILKTALNSTVAPMALPSDASQLVSDLLAAIPRPFLFMIGAALASIPGLTDDVVGSNIYVGVNAAGVLASVLDAAAGSFKVPFIEIPIVSIPPDIGLNPGGGGHIFSLSSARTFADEDFSQWNSGHHRYEMQMVPTGTPLDLMQIRNAHYERCVDLAYGNVDGGRADPWPCNGNGRQAWMLNSLGQIRTAVRNERCLDAGAGANGGDVWSTGCNSSVGQRWRISGKQIVNEAQGMCLGVPGQPVSGTHLRLRPCSSTDVEQQWTLEPLAPATYQRIRNIVKDRCAGVVDADTSSGSMLNTWMCTNAPDQGWLLDPQGFIVNRGSDRCLDGNGGIAGAEVRILDCADVPWQRWEWTGTQLVNSYRNTCLGVKNNQELPGARMNLVACDPTDPAQKLAFEPATPWSWSQVRSSSTSRCAEVTDNSTSNGAVVRDVTCESYSATGQGWRLDPGGLLISRIDAGDHGKCLDAGTGAVGQTVLSWDCHGGANQRWTLSGTQLVNAVAGLCLQSADVAG
;
A
#
# COMPACT_ATOMS: atom_id res chain seq x y z
N MET A 1 18.47 -51.25 -14.14
CA MET A 1 19.45 -50.49 -14.94
C MET A 1 19.15 -49.02 -14.71
N SER A 2 19.77 -48.48 -13.67
CA SER A 2 19.81 -47.06 -13.36
C SER A 2 20.45 -46.33 -14.53
N ARG A 3 19.77 -45.35 -15.09
CA ARG A 3 20.41 -44.42 -16.03
C ARG A 3 21.22 -43.47 -15.16
N ASN A 4 22.51 -43.78 -15.02
CA ASN A 4 23.52 -42.77 -14.76
C ASN A 4 23.51 -41.87 -15.98
N ASP A 5 23.00 -40.66 -15.86
CA ASP A 5 23.35 -39.63 -16.83
C ASP A 5 24.82 -39.29 -16.59
N SER A 6 25.62 -39.67 -17.58
CA SER A 6 27.03 -39.33 -17.63
C SER A 6 27.13 -37.82 -17.80
N PHE A 7 27.35 -37.18 -16.65
CA PHE A 7 27.67 -35.80 -16.32
C PHE A 7 28.65 -35.02 -17.24
N LEU A 8 29.09 -35.57 -18.38
CA LEU A 8 30.19 -34.97 -19.14
C LEU A 8 29.82 -34.22 -20.41
N GLN A 9 28.63 -34.36 -21.01
CA GLN A 9 28.22 -33.52 -22.15
C GLN A 9 26.69 -33.39 -22.28
N GLY A 10 26.11 -32.31 -21.74
CA GLY A 10 24.88 -31.71 -22.25
C GLY A 10 23.56 -32.14 -21.60
N THR A 11 23.44 -32.04 -20.28
CA THR A 11 22.13 -32.05 -19.60
C THR A 11 21.56 -30.64 -19.50
N ARG A 12 20.29 -30.57 -19.18
CA ARG A 12 19.38 -29.50 -19.56
C ARG A 12 18.54 -29.22 -18.32
N ASP A 13 19.12 -28.59 -17.31
CA ASP A 13 18.63 -28.70 -15.93
C ASP A 13 17.47 -27.73 -15.66
N GLU A 14 16.39 -28.16 -14.99
CA GLU A 14 15.29 -27.28 -14.58
C GLU A 14 15.40 -26.87 -13.09
N PRO A 15 15.97 -25.70 -12.78
CA PRO A 15 16.18 -25.31 -11.39
C PRO A 15 14.90 -24.84 -10.70
N PHE A 16 14.75 -25.21 -9.43
CA PHE A 16 13.68 -24.72 -8.56
C PHE A 16 14.11 -24.76 -7.08
N VAL A 17 13.28 -24.21 -6.19
CA VAL A 17 13.57 -24.14 -4.76
C VAL A 17 12.45 -24.78 -3.94
N TYR A 18 12.83 -25.53 -2.90
CA TYR A 18 11.98 -25.81 -1.76
C TYR A 18 12.35 -24.93 -0.58
N ASN A 19 11.37 -24.26 0.01
CA ASN A 19 11.53 -23.53 1.27
C ASN A 19 10.86 -24.32 2.40
N VAL A 20 11.65 -24.85 3.33
CA VAL A 20 11.15 -25.31 4.62
C VAL A 20 11.03 -24.09 5.52
N TRP A 21 9.84 -23.51 5.59
CA TRP A 21 9.60 -22.32 6.37
C TRP A 21 9.22 -22.64 7.80
N PHE A 22 9.59 -21.76 8.73
CA PHE A 22 9.24 -21.90 10.13
C PHE A 22 8.90 -20.55 10.76
N ARG A 23 8.07 -20.60 11.81
CA ARG A 23 7.89 -19.53 12.79
C ARG A 23 7.83 -20.10 14.19
N VAL A 24 8.37 -19.42 15.19
CA VAL A 24 8.33 -19.85 16.60
C VAL A 24 8.37 -18.65 17.53
N LYS A 25 7.59 -18.69 18.62
CA LYS A 25 7.60 -17.64 19.64
C LYS A 25 8.54 -18.02 20.79
N VAL A 26 9.45 -17.10 21.11
CA VAL A 26 10.42 -17.25 22.19
C VAL A 26 9.68 -17.11 23.53
N GLY A 27 9.90 -18.07 24.43
CA GLY A 27 9.24 -18.13 25.74
C GLY A 27 7.81 -18.67 25.72
N VAL A 28 7.33 -19.20 24.59
CA VAL A 28 6.01 -19.83 24.46
C VAL A 28 6.18 -21.30 24.05
N PRO A 29 6.04 -22.25 24.99
CA PRO A 29 6.13 -23.68 24.69
C PRO A 29 5.18 -24.09 23.55
N ASP A 30 5.63 -25.03 22.72
CA ASP A 30 4.87 -25.62 21.61
C ASP A 30 4.35 -24.64 20.55
N SER A 31 4.93 -23.44 20.48
CA SER A 31 4.53 -22.38 19.53
C SER A 31 5.10 -22.51 18.12
N ALA A 32 5.99 -23.47 17.87
CA ALA A 32 6.62 -23.61 16.56
C ALA A 32 5.62 -24.12 15.51
N GLU A 33 5.59 -23.45 14.37
CA GLU A 33 4.91 -23.85 13.15
C GLU A 33 5.94 -23.99 12.04
N VAL A 34 5.84 -25.05 11.24
CA VAL A 34 6.75 -25.32 10.13
C VAL A 34 5.95 -25.87 8.96
N GLY A 35 6.28 -25.43 7.76
CA GLY A 35 5.69 -25.90 6.52
C GLY A 35 6.69 -25.93 5.37
N VAL A 36 6.21 -26.34 4.21
CA VAL A 36 7.01 -26.49 2.99
C VAL A 36 6.30 -25.75 1.86
N THR A 37 7.04 -24.91 1.15
CA THR A 37 6.58 -24.23 -0.07
C THR A 37 7.57 -24.49 -1.21
N GLY A 38 7.08 -24.40 -2.45
CA GLY A 38 7.79 -24.82 -3.65
C GLY A 38 7.19 -26.09 -4.22
N SER A 39 7.38 -26.29 -5.52
CA SER A 39 6.93 -27.51 -6.20
C SER A 39 7.84 -27.82 -7.36
N ARG A 40 8.17 -29.10 -7.54
CA ARG A 40 8.79 -29.57 -8.78
C ARG A 40 7.98 -29.16 -10.02
N ASP A 41 6.65 -29.13 -9.93
CA ASP A 41 5.80 -28.80 -11.08
C ASP A 41 6.00 -27.35 -11.59
N SER A 42 6.69 -26.51 -10.82
CA SER A 42 7.10 -25.16 -11.26
C SER A 42 8.42 -25.14 -12.04
N ALA A 43 9.14 -26.25 -12.13
CA ALA A 43 10.40 -26.36 -12.87
C ALA A 43 10.11 -26.69 -14.35
N TYR A 44 9.78 -25.68 -15.16
CA TYR A 44 9.38 -25.84 -16.57
C TYR A 44 10.42 -25.35 -17.58
N MET A 45 11.53 -24.76 -17.13
CA MET A 45 12.59 -24.22 -17.99
C MET A 45 13.90 -24.94 -17.81
N SER A 46 14.35 -25.53 -18.91
CA SER A 46 15.62 -26.24 -19.02
C SER A 46 16.74 -25.28 -19.40
N LEU A 47 17.78 -25.18 -18.56
CA LEU A 47 18.97 -24.36 -18.81
C LEU A 47 20.02 -25.17 -19.58
N GLY A 48 20.71 -24.54 -20.54
CA GLY A 48 21.85 -25.16 -21.22
C GLY A 48 23.15 -25.01 -20.44
N ASN A 49 24.17 -25.78 -20.80
CA ASN A 49 25.50 -25.66 -20.21
C ASN A 49 26.04 -24.22 -20.25
N GLY A 50 26.30 -23.64 -19.08
CA GLY A 50 26.84 -22.29 -18.92
C GLY A 50 25.78 -21.18 -18.92
N ASP A 51 24.50 -21.51 -19.07
CA ASP A 51 23.39 -20.56 -18.94
C ASP A 51 23.08 -20.34 -17.45
N GLY A 52 23.08 -19.07 -17.04
CA GLY A 52 22.63 -18.64 -15.71
C GLY A 52 21.32 -17.89 -15.80
N ARG A 53 20.42 -18.10 -14.83
CA ARG A 53 19.18 -17.33 -14.70
C ARG A 53 19.11 -16.68 -13.33
N TYR A 54 18.90 -15.37 -13.32
CA TYR A 54 18.90 -14.55 -12.11
C TYR A 54 17.49 -14.30 -11.54
N LEU A 55 16.44 -14.64 -12.30
CA LEU A 55 15.05 -14.32 -11.95
C LEU A 55 14.15 -15.54 -12.10
N PHE A 56 13.99 -16.26 -11.00
CA PHE A 56 12.92 -17.24 -10.83
C PHE A 56 11.57 -16.52 -10.74
N SER A 57 10.53 -17.11 -11.30
CA SER A 57 9.14 -16.72 -11.04
C SER A 57 8.80 -16.98 -9.57
N GLY A 58 7.76 -16.32 -9.06
CA GLY A 58 7.30 -16.57 -7.68
C GLY A 58 6.93 -18.04 -7.40
N ALA A 59 6.50 -18.79 -8.42
CA ALA A 59 6.24 -20.22 -8.31
C ALA A 59 7.54 -21.04 -8.17
N GLU A 60 8.55 -20.77 -9.01
CA GLU A 60 9.86 -21.43 -8.98
C GLU A 60 10.65 -21.12 -7.68
N GLN A 61 10.42 -19.95 -7.08
CA GLN A 61 11.04 -19.54 -5.82
C GLN A 61 10.44 -20.22 -4.59
N GLY A 62 9.23 -20.80 -4.70
CA GLY A 62 8.51 -21.31 -3.54
C GLY A 62 8.32 -20.26 -2.44
N ALA A 63 7.94 -19.03 -2.82
CA ALA A 63 7.92 -17.88 -1.92
C ALA A 63 7.06 -18.10 -0.67
N VAL A 64 7.55 -17.64 0.48
CA VAL A 64 6.88 -17.78 1.78
C VAL A 64 6.50 -16.40 2.31
N GLN A 65 5.27 -16.26 2.79
CA GLN A 65 4.77 -15.05 3.44
C GLN A 65 4.51 -15.34 4.91
N PHE A 66 4.95 -14.44 5.79
CA PHE A 66 4.80 -14.59 7.24
C PHE A 66 3.95 -13.45 7.80
N ASP A 67 2.64 -13.67 7.81
CA ASP A 67 1.70 -12.62 8.19
C ASP A 67 1.62 -12.41 9.69
N ASN A 68 1.22 -11.19 10.06
CA ASN A 68 0.92 -10.75 11.42
C ASN A 68 2.13 -10.75 12.38
N ILE A 69 3.35 -10.52 11.86
CA ILE A 69 4.54 -10.34 12.70
C ILE A 69 4.56 -8.92 13.23
N ARG A 70 4.40 -8.77 14.55
CA ARG A 70 4.63 -7.49 15.23
C ARG A 70 6.10 -7.35 15.60
N LEU A 71 6.71 -6.21 15.27
CA LEU A 71 8.07 -5.91 15.72
C LEU A 71 8.08 -5.42 17.17
N HIS A 72 9.12 -5.80 17.91
CA HIS A 72 9.30 -5.47 19.32
C HIS A 72 10.70 -4.90 19.57
N ASP A 73 10.78 -3.79 20.30
CA ASP A 73 12.04 -3.37 20.92
C ASP A 73 12.15 -3.94 22.34
N ILE A 74 13.31 -3.80 22.98
CA ILE A 74 13.58 -4.36 24.31
C ILE A 74 12.58 -3.91 25.39
N GLY A 75 12.07 -2.68 25.29
CA GLY A 75 11.06 -2.14 26.20
C GLY A 75 9.69 -2.82 26.05
N ASP A 76 9.32 -3.26 24.84
CA ASP A 76 8.05 -3.94 24.60
C ASP A 76 8.03 -5.33 25.26
N LEU A 77 9.18 -5.99 25.37
CA LEU A 77 9.33 -7.31 25.96
C LEU A 77 9.21 -7.31 27.49
N LEU A 78 9.11 -6.14 28.12
CA LEU A 78 8.77 -6.03 29.54
C LEU A 78 7.31 -6.45 29.82
N ASN A 79 6.45 -6.41 28.80
CA ASN A 79 5.10 -6.96 28.90
C ASN A 79 5.15 -8.47 28.64
N PRO A 80 4.74 -9.33 29.60
CA PRO A 80 4.80 -10.78 29.44
C PRO A 80 3.85 -11.34 28.36
N GLN A 81 2.93 -10.52 27.82
CA GLN A 81 2.08 -10.88 26.68
C GLN A 81 2.77 -10.67 25.32
N ASN A 82 3.87 -9.92 25.29
CA ASN A 82 4.67 -9.73 24.08
C ASN A 82 5.75 -10.80 24.02
N HIS A 83 5.91 -11.39 22.85
CA HIS A 83 6.90 -12.44 22.61
C HIS A 83 7.70 -12.08 21.37
N LEU A 84 9.00 -12.32 21.41
CA LEU A 84 9.77 -12.37 20.18
C LEU A 84 9.30 -13.56 19.35
N GLU A 85 9.26 -13.34 18.04
CA GLU A 85 8.93 -14.32 17.03
C GLU A 85 10.12 -14.42 16.07
N LEU A 86 10.60 -15.64 15.91
CA LEU A 86 11.57 -15.98 14.88
C LEU A 86 10.81 -16.53 13.69
N VAL A 87 11.10 -16.02 12.50
CA VAL A 87 10.60 -16.57 11.24
C VAL A 87 11.75 -16.81 10.30
N GLY A 88 11.61 -17.75 9.39
CA GLY A 88 12.70 -18.04 8.48
C GLY A 88 12.42 -19.19 7.53
N SER A 89 13.39 -19.44 6.66
CA SER A 89 13.38 -20.58 5.76
C SER A 89 14.71 -21.31 5.80
N TRP A 90 14.64 -22.63 5.67
CA TRP A 90 15.75 -23.42 5.18
C TRP A 90 15.48 -23.72 3.72
N THR A 91 16.27 -23.07 2.87
CA THR A 91 16.09 -23.00 1.41
C THR A 91 16.95 -24.06 0.75
N TRP A 92 16.33 -24.90 -0.07
CA TRP A 92 17.00 -25.99 -0.79
C TRP A 92 16.94 -25.69 -2.28
N ALA A 93 18.09 -25.57 -2.90
CA ALA A 93 18.27 -25.47 -4.34
C ALA A 93 18.21 -26.88 -4.94
N MET A 94 17.35 -27.05 -5.94
CA MET A 94 17.05 -28.33 -6.56
C MET A 94 17.21 -28.26 -8.08
N GLU A 95 17.61 -29.37 -8.68
CA GLU A 95 17.45 -29.66 -10.11
C GLU A 95 16.40 -30.78 -10.30
N SER A 96 15.91 -30.97 -11.53
CA SER A 96 14.73 -31.79 -11.83
C SER A 96 15.02 -32.95 -12.78
N ASP A 97 15.70 -34.00 -12.31
CA ASP A 97 15.93 -35.20 -13.13
C ASP A 97 15.16 -36.46 -12.68
N ASN A 98 14.07 -36.24 -11.93
CA ASN A 98 12.95 -37.18 -11.66
C ASN A 98 13.04 -37.98 -10.33
N ILE A 99 13.29 -37.32 -9.20
CA ILE A 99 13.18 -37.91 -7.85
C ILE A 99 12.05 -37.29 -7.01
N ALA A 100 11.41 -38.11 -6.16
CA ALA A 100 10.36 -37.71 -5.22
C ALA A 100 10.93 -37.10 -3.92
N VAL A 101 11.59 -35.94 -4.03
CA VAL A 101 12.27 -35.23 -2.91
C VAL A 101 11.27 -34.66 -1.89
N LYS A 102 10.02 -34.36 -2.30
CA LYS A 102 9.02 -33.70 -1.45
C LYS A 102 8.79 -34.39 -0.10
N GLY A 103 8.71 -35.72 -0.07
CA GLY A 103 8.46 -36.46 1.17
C GLY A 103 9.56 -36.27 2.23
N MET A 104 10.81 -36.08 1.79
CA MET A 104 11.94 -35.78 2.67
C MET A 104 11.89 -34.34 3.20
N VAL A 105 11.55 -33.38 2.33
CA VAL A 105 11.38 -31.99 2.73
C VAL A 105 10.28 -31.88 3.79
N ASP A 106 9.17 -32.62 3.60
CA ASP A 106 8.08 -32.72 4.57
C ASP A 106 8.51 -33.36 5.90
N GLN A 107 9.34 -34.42 5.89
CA GLN A 107 9.90 -35.02 7.11
C GLN A 107 10.87 -34.08 7.83
N SER A 108 11.72 -33.38 7.07
CA SER A 108 12.65 -32.39 7.58
C SER A 108 11.92 -31.24 8.29
N ALA A 109 10.78 -30.81 7.73
CA ALA A 109 9.89 -29.84 8.38
C ALA A 109 9.38 -30.31 9.75
N GLN A 110 9.02 -31.60 9.89
CA GLN A 110 8.55 -32.14 11.17
C GLN A 110 9.67 -32.23 12.23
N ILE A 111 10.88 -32.60 11.81
CA ILE A 111 12.04 -32.63 12.72
C ILE A 111 12.37 -31.21 13.16
N LEU A 112 12.41 -30.25 12.24
CA LEU A 112 12.66 -28.85 12.55
C LEU A 112 11.61 -28.29 13.53
N LYS A 113 10.33 -28.61 13.35
CA LYS A 113 9.26 -28.22 14.28
C LYS A 113 9.53 -28.72 15.70
N THR A 114 9.88 -30.00 15.82
CA THR A 114 10.21 -30.62 17.11
C THR A 114 11.43 -29.96 17.75
N ALA A 115 12.47 -29.71 16.95
CA ALA A 115 13.70 -29.10 17.42
C ALA A 115 13.48 -27.66 17.90
N LEU A 116 12.73 -26.83 17.15
CA LEU A 116 12.35 -25.46 17.52
C LEU A 116 11.58 -25.43 18.85
N ASN A 117 10.60 -26.33 19.02
CA ASN A 117 9.84 -26.45 20.27
C ASN A 117 10.67 -26.89 21.47
N SER A 118 11.75 -27.65 21.24
CA SER A 118 12.64 -28.12 22.33
C SER A 118 13.78 -27.14 22.67
N THR A 119 14.07 -26.17 21.80
CA THR A 119 15.27 -25.31 21.93
C THR A 119 14.98 -23.82 21.98
N VAL A 120 14.18 -23.28 21.05
CA VAL A 120 13.89 -21.84 20.94
C VAL A 120 12.65 -21.46 21.74
N ALA A 121 11.56 -22.22 21.58
CA ALA A 121 10.31 -21.99 22.29
C ALA A 121 10.45 -21.88 23.83
N PRO A 122 11.28 -22.70 24.52
CA PRO A 122 11.42 -22.62 25.97
C PRO A 122 12.44 -21.58 26.46
N MET A 123 13.09 -20.83 25.56
CA MET A 123 14.10 -19.84 25.94
C MET A 123 13.48 -18.73 26.81
N ALA A 124 14.21 -18.32 27.85
CA ALA A 124 13.84 -17.17 28.66
C ALA A 124 14.13 -15.85 27.92
N LEU A 125 13.28 -14.84 28.12
CA LEU A 125 13.46 -13.49 27.58
C LEU A 125 14.12 -12.60 28.65
N PRO A 126 15.44 -12.36 28.61
CA PRO A 126 16.07 -11.39 29.49
C PRO A 126 15.64 -9.95 29.13
N SER A 127 15.72 -9.05 30.12
CA SER A 127 15.38 -7.63 29.95
C SER A 127 16.51 -6.78 29.37
N ASP A 128 17.68 -7.37 29.10
CA ASP A 128 18.85 -6.70 28.51
C ASP A 128 19.00 -7.10 27.04
N ALA A 129 19.13 -6.11 26.16
CA ALA A 129 19.16 -6.35 24.71
C ALA A 129 20.42 -7.12 24.26
N SER A 130 21.58 -6.87 24.87
CA SER A 130 22.82 -7.55 24.50
C SER A 130 22.82 -9.00 24.97
N GLN A 131 22.34 -9.26 26.18
CA GLN A 131 22.13 -10.62 26.69
C GLN A 131 21.10 -11.36 25.84
N LEU A 132 19.97 -10.72 25.51
CA LEU A 132 18.93 -11.31 24.65
C LEU A 132 19.48 -11.69 23.28
N VAL A 133 20.22 -10.80 22.63
CA VAL A 133 20.86 -11.09 21.33
C VAL A 133 21.88 -12.21 21.47
N SER A 134 22.70 -12.22 22.52
CA SER A 134 23.65 -13.30 22.79
C SER A 134 22.94 -14.65 22.95
N ASP A 135 21.84 -14.71 23.70
CA ASP A 135 21.07 -15.93 23.93
C ASP A 135 20.36 -16.40 22.65
N LEU A 136 19.81 -15.47 21.86
CA LEU A 136 19.24 -15.75 20.53
C LEU A 136 20.28 -16.36 19.60
N LEU A 137 21.45 -15.74 19.45
CA LEU A 137 22.52 -16.26 18.60
C LEU A 137 23.04 -17.62 19.08
N ALA A 138 23.01 -17.90 20.38
CA ALA A 138 23.40 -19.20 20.93
C ALA A 138 22.33 -20.30 20.73
N ALA A 139 21.05 -19.94 20.61
CA ALA A 139 19.95 -20.90 20.50
C ALA A 139 19.49 -21.16 19.07
N ILE A 140 19.48 -20.14 18.21
CA ILE A 140 19.06 -20.24 16.81
C ILE A 140 19.76 -21.38 16.05
N PRO A 141 21.06 -21.66 16.24
CA PRO A 141 21.73 -22.79 15.61
C PRO A 141 21.22 -24.16 16.04
N ARG A 142 20.76 -24.29 17.29
CA ARG A 142 20.50 -25.59 17.93
C ARG A 142 19.45 -26.42 17.19
N PRO A 143 18.30 -25.86 16.75
CA PRO A 143 17.35 -26.59 15.92
C PRO A 143 17.98 -27.26 14.68
N PHE A 144 18.95 -26.60 14.07
CA PHE A 144 19.59 -27.02 12.83
C PHE A 144 20.72 -28.00 13.07
N LEU A 145 21.39 -27.95 14.23
CA LEU A 145 22.40 -28.94 14.62
C LEU A 145 21.83 -30.36 14.70
N PHE A 146 20.55 -30.54 15.05
CA PHE A 146 19.89 -31.84 15.05
C PHE A 146 19.75 -32.46 13.65
N MET A 147 19.81 -31.63 12.60
CA MET A 147 19.74 -32.07 11.22
C MET A 147 21.10 -32.51 10.68
N ILE A 148 22.19 -32.23 11.42
CA ILE A 148 23.55 -32.65 11.05
C ILE A 148 23.70 -34.14 11.40
N GLY A 149 23.63 -35.01 10.38
CA GLY A 149 23.94 -36.44 10.52
C GLY A 149 22.78 -37.42 10.20
N ALA A 150 22.68 -38.49 11.00
CA ALA A 150 22.00 -39.76 10.67
C ALA A 150 20.51 -39.68 10.23
N ALA A 151 19.82 -38.57 10.48
CA ALA A 151 18.43 -38.36 10.06
C ALA A 151 18.29 -38.15 8.54
N LEU A 152 19.27 -37.51 7.90
CA LEU A 152 19.29 -37.31 6.44
C LEU A 152 19.92 -38.52 5.71
N ALA A 153 20.81 -39.26 6.38
CA ALA A 153 21.54 -40.40 5.80
C ALA A 153 20.67 -41.62 5.48
N SER A 154 19.44 -41.69 6.01
CA SER A 154 18.54 -42.83 5.83
C SER A 154 17.63 -42.75 4.60
N ILE A 155 17.82 -41.76 3.72
CA ILE A 155 16.90 -41.46 2.62
C ILE A 155 17.52 -41.89 1.27
N PRO A 156 17.00 -42.94 0.61
CA PRO A 156 17.51 -43.40 -0.68
C PRO A 156 17.21 -42.39 -1.80
N GLY A 157 18.21 -42.04 -2.63
CA GLY A 157 18.03 -41.22 -3.84
C GLY A 157 18.46 -39.76 -3.74
N LEU A 158 19.34 -39.41 -2.81
CA LEU A 158 19.81 -38.03 -2.59
C LEU A 158 20.94 -37.55 -3.54
N THR A 159 21.36 -38.36 -4.53
CA THR A 159 22.74 -38.29 -5.05
C THR A 159 23.02 -37.39 -6.25
N ASP A 160 22.04 -36.68 -6.81
CA ASP A 160 22.25 -35.68 -7.87
C ASP A 160 21.34 -34.44 -7.70
N ASP A 161 20.05 -34.62 -7.46
CA ASP A 161 19.06 -33.53 -7.58
C ASP A 161 19.14 -32.38 -6.54
N VAL A 162 19.87 -32.54 -5.42
CA VAL A 162 20.01 -31.47 -4.41
C VAL A 162 21.28 -30.68 -4.66
N VAL A 163 21.11 -29.51 -5.27
CA VAL A 163 22.21 -28.64 -5.67
C VAL A 163 22.77 -27.89 -4.49
N GLY A 164 22.02 -27.61 -3.41
CA GLY A 164 22.57 -27.03 -2.18
C GLY A 164 21.52 -26.49 -1.21
N SER A 165 21.93 -25.96 -0.05
CA SER A 165 20.99 -25.33 0.88
C SER A 165 21.57 -24.20 1.71
N ASN A 166 20.73 -23.24 2.11
CA ASN A 166 21.10 -22.17 3.05
C ASN A 166 19.93 -21.85 4.00
N ILE A 167 20.24 -21.33 5.19
CA ILE A 167 19.26 -21.04 6.24
C ILE A 167 19.17 -19.54 6.46
N TYR A 168 17.96 -19.01 6.56
CA TYR A 168 17.68 -17.60 6.79
C TYR A 168 16.76 -17.45 7.99
N VAL A 169 17.18 -16.70 9.01
CA VAL A 169 16.45 -16.50 10.26
C VAL A 169 16.26 -15.00 10.51
N GLY A 170 15.02 -14.55 10.42
CA GLY A 170 14.60 -13.22 10.79
C GLY A 170 14.04 -13.18 12.22
N VAL A 171 14.46 -12.20 13.00
CA VAL A 171 13.92 -11.90 14.34
C VAL A 171 13.04 -10.66 14.26
N ASN A 172 11.83 -10.68 14.83
CA ASN A 172 10.92 -9.52 14.88
C ASN A 172 11.37 -8.39 15.83
N ALA A 173 12.65 -8.01 15.77
CA ALA A 173 13.23 -6.93 16.52
C ALA A 173 12.98 -5.56 15.85
N ALA A 174 12.78 -4.53 16.65
CA ALA A 174 12.77 -3.11 16.24
C ALA A 174 13.75 -2.29 17.09
N GLY A 175 14.00 -1.05 16.67
CA GLY A 175 14.72 -0.05 17.46
C GLY A 175 16.11 -0.50 17.91
N VAL A 176 16.40 -0.37 19.21
CA VAL A 176 17.71 -0.71 19.78
C VAL A 176 17.97 -2.21 19.61
N LEU A 177 16.99 -3.05 19.88
CA LEU A 177 17.12 -4.50 19.75
C LEU A 177 17.52 -4.93 18.33
N ALA A 178 16.91 -4.31 17.30
CA ALA A 178 17.26 -4.57 15.91
C ALA A 178 18.71 -4.19 15.59
N SER A 179 19.14 -3.00 16.03
CA SER A 179 20.51 -2.53 15.79
C SER A 179 21.58 -3.42 16.45
N VAL A 180 21.32 -3.89 17.68
CA VAL A 180 22.24 -4.78 18.40
C VAL A 180 22.27 -6.16 17.72
N LEU A 181 21.12 -6.66 17.30
CA LEU A 181 21.01 -7.93 16.59
C LEU A 181 21.78 -7.91 15.27
N ASP A 182 21.54 -6.91 14.41
CA ASP A 182 22.21 -6.83 13.10
C ASP A 182 23.73 -6.65 13.24
N ALA A 183 24.18 -5.85 14.22
CA ALA A 183 25.60 -5.68 14.51
C ALA A 183 26.26 -6.98 14.97
N ALA A 184 25.59 -7.77 15.81
CA ALA A 184 26.09 -9.06 16.26
C ALA A 184 26.02 -10.13 15.17
N ALA A 185 24.95 -10.12 14.37
CA ALA A 185 24.71 -11.08 13.31
C ALA A 185 25.76 -11.03 12.19
N GLY A 186 26.35 -9.85 11.92
CA GLY A 186 27.47 -9.74 10.95
C GLY A 186 28.71 -10.56 11.32
N SER A 187 28.83 -10.99 12.58
CA SER A 187 29.92 -11.86 13.07
C SER A 187 29.49 -13.32 13.29
N PHE A 188 28.24 -13.64 13.01
CA PHE A 188 27.63 -14.92 13.34
C PHE A 188 27.10 -15.63 12.09
N LYS A 189 27.34 -16.93 11.98
CA LYS A 189 26.78 -17.77 10.91
C LYS A 189 26.05 -18.96 11.50
N VAL A 190 24.85 -19.24 10.97
CA VAL A 190 24.17 -20.51 11.28
C VAL A 190 25.01 -21.65 10.67
N PRO A 191 25.27 -22.74 11.42
CA PRO A 191 26.05 -23.87 10.95
C PRO A 191 25.50 -24.43 9.64
N PHE A 192 26.41 -24.81 8.75
CA PHE A 192 26.07 -25.56 7.53
C PHE A 192 25.54 -26.95 7.89
N ILE A 193 24.47 -27.38 7.22
CA ILE A 193 23.96 -28.75 7.32
C ILE A 193 24.48 -29.53 6.12
N GLU A 194 25.42 -30.46 6.35
CA GLU A 194 25.81 -31.45 5.34
C GLU A 194 24.65 -32.40 5.07
N ILE A 195 24.27 -32.53 3.80
CA ILE A 195 23.33 -33.54 3.33
C ILE A 195 24.18 -34.76 2.89
N PRO A 196 24.15 -35.89 3.62
CA PRO A 196 25.04 -37.01 3.35
C PRO A 196 24.63 -37.78 2.10
N ILE A 197 25.52 -37.85 1.11
CA ILE A 197 25.40 -38.67 -0.11
C ILE A 197 26.45 -39.78 -0.15
N VAL A 198 26.04 -40.97 -0.61
CA VAL A 198 26.75 -42.24 -0.37
C VAL A 198 27.83 -42.59 -1.42
N SER A 199 28.04 -41.79 -2.48
CA SER A 199 29.04 -42.20 -3.50
C SER A 199 29.68 -41.13 -4.40
N ILE A 200 29.57 -39.83 -4.11
CA ILE A 200 30.37 -38.76 -4.74
C ILE A 200 30.62 -37.71 -3.64
N PRO A 201 31.82 -37.12 -3.48
CA PRO A 201 32.13 -36.28 -2.31
C PRO A 201 31.22 -35.04 -2.28
N PRO A 202 30.77 -34.60 -1.10
CA PRO A 202 29.95 -33.41 -0.95
C PRO A 202 30.86 -32.18 -1.00
N ASP A 203 30.44 -31.06 -1.58
CA ASP A 203 30.97 -29.78 -1.13
C ASP A 203 30.17 -28.57 -1.64
N ILE A 204 29.35 -27.98 -0.76
CA ILE A 204 29.07 -26.54 -0.82
C ILE A 204 29.39 -25.98 0.55
N GLY A 205 30.50 -25.26 0.62
CA GLY A 205 31.04 -24.74 1.86
C GLY A 205 32.49 -24.25 1.75
N LEU A 206 33.19 -24.57 0.65
CA LEU A 206 34.57 -24.13 0.44
C LEU A 206 34.71 -22.72 -0.14
N ASN A 207 33.62 -22.03 -0.51
CA ASN A 207 33.72 -20.61 -0.82
C ASN A 207 33.86 -19.81 0.49
N PRO A 208 34.79 -18.84 0.57
CA PRO A 208 34.95 -17.99 1.74
C PRO A 208 33.72 -17.08 1.90
N GLY A 209 32.67 -17.57 2.56
CA GLY A 209 31.38 -16.88 2.61
C GLY A 209 30.17 -17.72 3.00
N GLY A 210 30.13 -19.03 2.70
CA GLY A 210 28.95 -19.88 2.90
C GLY A 210 28.56 -20.11 4.38
N GLY A 211 27.27 -19.95 4.70
CA GLY A 211 26.67 -20.17 6.02
C GLY A 211 25.31 -19.48 6.13
N GLY A 212 24.47 -19.91 7.07
CA GLY A 212 23.14 -19.31 7.23
C GLY A 212 23.16 -17.94 7.88
N HIS A 213 22.14 -17.16 7.59
CA HIS A 213 22.00 -15.75 7.93
C HIS A 213 21.03 -15.54 9.08
N ILE A 214 21.39 -14.65 10.00
CA ILE A 214 20.48 -14.13 11.03
C ILE A 214 20.36 -12.62 10.83
N PHE A 215 19.16 -12.07 10.98
CA PHE A 215 18.93 -10.64 10.75
C PHE A 215 17.70 -10.14 11.51
N SER A 216 17.64 -8.83 11.73
CA SER A 216 16.42 -8.17 12.19
C SER A 216 15.40 -8.04 11.05
N LEU A 217 14.12 -8.18 11.38
CA LEU A 217 13.00 -7.94 10.46
C LEU A 217 12.62 -6.45 10.34
N SER A 218 13.42 -5.53 10.89
CA SER A 218 13.12 -4.10 10.85
C SER A 218 13.27 -3.49 9.44
N SER A 219 13.81 -4.23 8.48
CA SER A 219 13.95 -3.82 7.09
C SER A 219 14.04 -5.06 6.18
N ALA A 220 13.67 -4.92 4.91
CA ALA A 220 13.85 -6.00 3.94
C ALA A 220 15.33 -6.40 3.84
N ARG A 221 15.58 -7.70 3.62
CA ARG A 221 16.92 -8.24 3.38
C ARG A 221 16.97 -8.92 2.03
N THR A 222 18.00 -8.59 1.26
CA THR A 222 18.34 -9.30 0.03
C THR A 222 19.69 -9.96 0.24
N PHE A 223 19.74 -11.26 0.02
CA PHE A 223 20.93 -12.07 0.05
C PHE A 223 21.29 -12.36 -1.41
N ALA A 224 22.29 -11.65 -1.91
CA ALA A 224 22.76 -11.74 -3.28
C ALA A 224 24.00 -12.64 -3.36
N ASP A 225 24.27 -13.17 -4.56
CA ASP A 225 25.42 -14.03 -4.85
C ASP A 225 25.46 -15.34 -4.02
N GLU A 226 24.29 -15.89 -3.67
CA GLU A 226 24.20 -17.24 -3.11
C GLU A 226 24.51 -18.24 -4.23
N ASP A 227 25.75 -18.70 -4.28
CA ASP A 227 26.29 -19.60 -5.31
C ASP A 227 26.32 -21.03 -4.77
N PHE A 228 25.48 -21.89 -5.34
CA PHE A 228 25.39 -23.30 -5.00
C PHE A 228 26.15 -24.17 -6.02
N SER A 229 27.33 -23.74 -6.43
CA SER A 229 28.18 -24.55 -7.32
C SER A 229 28.99 -25.59 -6.55
N GLN A 230 28.92 -26.85 -6.99
CA GLN A 230 29.92 -27.89 -6.70
C GLN A 230 30.81 -28.11 -7.92
N TRP A 231 31.99 -28.68 -7.67
CA TRP A 231 33.08 -28.82 -8.65
C TRP A 231 32.73 -29.80 -9.78
N ASN A 232 31.98 -29.31 -10.78
CA ASN A 232 31.90 -29.71 -12.20
C ASN A 232 30.49 -29.62 -12.82
N SER A 233 29.44 -29.34 -12.03
CA SER A 233 28.07 -29.05 -12.49
C SER A 233 27.89 -27.56 -12.73
N GLY A 234 26.92 -27.15 -13.54
CA GLY A 234 26.63 -25.74 -13.83
C GLY A 234 26.54 -24.84 -12.58
N HIS A 235 26.84 -23.55 -12.76
CA HIS A 235 26.71 -22.56 -11.69
C HIS A 235 25.25 -22.11 -11.54
N HIS A 236 24.66 -22.29 -10.35
CA HIS A 236 23.36 -21.72 -9.99
C HIS A 236 23.51 -20.63 -8.93
N ARG A 237 23.14 -19.40 -9.29
CA ARG A 237 23.08 -18.26 -8.37
C ARG A 237 21.63 -17.93 -8.04
N TYR A 238 21.35 -17.74 -6.76
CA TYR A 238 20.03 -17.38 -6.28
C TYR A 238 20.13 -16.04 -5.55
N GLU A 239 19.16 -15.18 -5.82
CA GLU A 239 18.91 -14.00 -4.99
C GLU A 239 17.70 -14.32 -4.11
N MET A 240 17.89 -14.26 -2.80
CA MET A 240 16.80 -14.48 -1.85
C MET A 240 16.42 -13.16 -1.20
N GLN A 241 15.15 -12.78 -1.30
CA GLN A 241 14.60 -11.63 -0.61
C GLN A 241 13.71 -12.09 0.54
N MET A 242 14.05 -11.68 1.76
CA MET A 242 13.23 -11.87 2.95
C MET A 242 12.46 -10.58 3.25
N VAL A 243 11.14 -10.66 3.13
CA VAL A 243 10.22 -9.55 3.35
C VAL A 243 9.29 -9.89 4.52
N PRO A 244 9.46 -9.28 5.70
CA PRO A 244 8.51 -9.45 6.79
C PRO A 244 7.15 -8.85 6.44
N THR A 245 6.10 -9.68 6.32
CA THR A 245 4.72 -9.20 6.11
C THR A 245 4.07 -8.84 7.45
N GLY A 246 4.56 -7.74 8.04
CA GLY A 246 4.03 -7.12 9.26
C GLY A 246 3.99 -5.59 9.23
N THR A 247 4.68 -4.97 8.27
CA THR A 247 4.63 -3.55 7.89
C THR A 247 4.97 -3.48 6.39
N PRO A 248 4.38 -2.56 5.60
CA PRO A 248 4.52 -2.55 4.15
C PRO A 248 5.99 -2.48 3.74
N LEU A 249 6.42 -3.23 2.71
CA LEU A 249 7.67 -3.00 1.97
C LEU A 249 7.91 -1.49 1.87
N ASP A 250 9.01 -0.96 2.43
CA ASP A 250 9.24 0.47 2.65
C ASP A 250 9.08 1.28 1.35
N LEU A 251 7.85 1.62 1.05
CA LEU A 251 7.50 2.64 0.10
C LEU A 251 7.98 3.93 0.74
N MET A 252 8.98 4.54 0.12
CA MET A 252 9.51 5.81 0.54
C MET A 252 8.99 6.90 -0.39
N GLN A 253 8.71 8.07 0.17
CA GLN A 253 8.58 9.29 -0.59
C GLN A 253 9.93 9.99 -0.67
N ILE A 254 10.25 10.58 -1.81
CA ILE A 254 11.46 11.37 -2.01
C ILE A 254 11.06 12.84 -1.97
N ARG A 255 11.29 13.51 -0.84
CA ARG A 255 10.78 14.85 -0.55
C ARG A 255 11.85 15.92 -0.71
N ASN A 256 11.54 16.99 -1.43
CA ASN A 256 12.28 18.25 -1.40
C ASN A 256 11.70 19.14 -0.29
N ALA A 257 12.51 19.43 0.73
CA ALA A 257 12.05 20.19 1.90
C ALA A 257 11.86 21.69 1.63
N HIS A 258 12.46 22.24 0.58
CA HIS A 258 12.31 23.66 0.24
C HIS A 258 10.94 23.95 -0.38
N TYR A 259 10.51 23.09 -1.29
CA TYR A 259 9.21 23.23 -1.94
C TYR A 259 8.09 22.40 -1.29
N GLU A 260 8.44 21.52 -0.35
CA GLU A 260 7.52 20.53 0.22
C GLU A 260 6.85 19.67 -0.86
N ARG A 261 7.64 19.30 -1.87
CA ARG A 261 7.20 18.47 -3.00
C ARG A 261 7.87 17.12 -2.94
N CYS A 262 7.14 16.09 -3.28
CA CYS A 262 7.62 14.74 -3.46
C CYS A 262 7.88 14.47 -4.94
N VAL A 263 8.85 13.60 -5.22
CA VAL A 263 9.02 13.02 -6.56
C VAL A 263 7.77 12.19 -6.85
N ASP A 264 7.06 12.53 -7.92
CA ASP A 264 5.79 11.93 -8.32
C ASP A 264 5.86 11.55 -9.80
N LEU A 265 5.22 10.45 -10.19
CA LEU A 265 5.05 10.12 -11.60
C LEU A 265 3.90 10.93 -12.21
N ALA A 266 4.22 11.70 -13.25
CA ALA A 266 3.24 12.49 -14.01
C ALA A 266 1.99 11.67 -14.38
N TYR A 267 0.82 12.34 -14.36
CA TYR A 267 -0.48 11.68 -14.38
C TYR A 267 -0.70 10.72 -15.56
N GLY A 268 -1.33 9.57 -15.27
CA GLY A 268 -1.89 8.67 -16.29
C GLY A 268 -0.88 7.78 -17.02
N ASN A 269 0.41 7.86 -16.72
CA ASN A 269 1.40 7.00 -17.34
C ASN A 269 2.49 6.49 -16.39
N VAL A 270 2.21 5.42 -15.66
CA VAL A 270 3.22 4.73 -14.83
C VAL A 270 4.24 3.92 -15.65
N ASP A 271 4.12 4.00 -16.98
CA ASP A 271 4.89 3.31 -18.00
C ASP A 271 5.44 4.34 -19.01
N GLY A 272 6.45 5.13 -18.62
CA GLY A 272 6.99 6.20 -19.47
C GLY A 272 6.64 7.61 -19.01
N GLY A 273 5.91 7.77 -17.90
CA GLY A 273 5.64 9.06 -17.29
C GLY A 273 6.91 9.72 -16.77
N ARG A 274 6.97 11.05 -16.89
CA ARG A 274 8.04 11.88 -16.34
C ARG A 274 7.93 11.94 -14.82
N ALA A 275 9.06 12.16 -14.15
CA ALA A 275 9.10 12.42 -12.73
C ALA A 275 8.96 13.93 -12.48
N ASP A 276 7.96 14.31 -11.71
CA ASP A 276 7.56 15.70 -11.47
C ASP A 276 7.65 16.00 -9.96
N PRO A 277 7.93 17.26 -9.57
CA PRO A 277 7.75 17.71 -8.20
C PRO A 277 6.25 17.94 -7.93
N TRP A 278 5.65 17.13 -7.07
CA TRP A 278 4.23 17.21 -6.74
C TRP A 278 3.97 17.33 -5.24
N PRO A 279 2.90 17.99 -4.76
CA PRO A 279 2.56 18.00 -3.34
C PRO A 279 2.52 16.59 -2.76
N CYS A 280 3.22 16.38 -1.64
CA CYS A 280 3.31 15.07 -0.99
C CYS A 280 1.92 14.59 -0.56
N ASN A 281 1.42 13.56 -1.21
CA ASN A 281 0.04 13.09 -1.09
C ASN A 281 -0.08 11.61 -0.72
N GLY A 282 1.05 10.89 -0.61
CA GLY A 282 1.08 9.50 -0.16
C GLY A 282 0.41 8.51 -1.12
N ASN A 283 0.12 8.93 -2.35
CA ASN A 283 -0.43 8.05 -3.37
C ASN A 283 0.68 7.09 -3.87
N GLY A 284 0.29 6.04 -4.59
CA GLY A 284 1.25 5.06 -5.12
C GLY A 284 2.28 5.64 -6.11
N ARG A 285 2.04 6.80 -6.73
CA ARG A 285 2.97 7.43 -7.68
C ARG A 285 4.13 8.16 -7.01
N GLN A 286 3.97 8.47 -5.73
CA GLN A 286 5.03 9.00 -4.87
C GLN A 286 5.72 7.91 -4.05
N ALA A 287 5.30 6.66 -4.26
CA ALA A 287 5.84 5.51 -3.57
C ALA A 287 7.00 4.93 -4.38
N TRP A 288 8.19 5.01 -3.80
CA TRP A 288 9.44 4.58 -4.40
C TRP A 288 10.10 3.48 -3.57
N MET A 289 10.96 2.70 -4.21
CA MET A 289 11.80 1.69 -3.56
C MET A 289 13.22 1.83 -4.12
N LEU A 290 14.21 2.02 -3.26
CA LEU A 290 15.62 2.01 -3.66
C LEU A 290 16.21 0.61 -3.40
N ASN A 291 16.78 -0.02 -4.42
CA ASN A 291 17.45 -1.31 -4.28
C ASN A 291 18.97 -1.19 -4.17
N SER A 292 19.64 -2.32 -3.89
CA SER A 292 21.10 -2.42 -3.76
C SER A 292 21.87 -2.10 -5.04
N LEU A 293 21.23 -2.19 -6.21
CA LEU A 293 21.80 -1.84 -7.51
C LEU A 293 21.75 -0.33 -7.79
N GLY A 294 21.24 0.47 -6.86
CA GLY A 294 21.05 1.92 -7.02
C GLY A 294 19.83 2.27 -7.89
N GLN A 295 18.94 1.34 -8.18
CA GLN A 295 17.72 1.61 -8.95
C GLN A 295 16.64 2.15 -8.01
N ILE A 296 16.01 3.26 -8.40
CA ILE A 296 14.80 3.80 -7.76
C ILE A 296 13.60 3.29 -8.53
N ARG A 297 12.85 2.34 -7.96
CA ARG A 297 11.70 1.66 -8.57
C ARG A 297 10.38 2.26 -8.10
N THR A 298 9.39 2.29 -8.96
CA THR A 298 8.03 2.71 -8.57
C THR A 298 7.25 1.54 -7.95
N ALA A 299 6.47 1.83 -6.92
CA ALA A 299 5.55 0.85 -6.31
C ALA A 299 4.38 0.48 -7.23
N VAL A 300 3.99 1.38 -8.14
CA VAL A 300 2.84 1.14 -9.02
C VAL A 300 3.17 0.06 -10.07
N ARG A 301 4.42 -0.01 -10.52
CA ARG A 301 4.97 -1.05 -11.41
C ARG A 301 6.45 -1.29 -11.08
N ASN A 302 6.72 -2.29 -10.24
CA ASN A 302 8.07 -2.62 -9.76
C ASN A 302 9.10 -2.97 -10.85
N GLU A 303 8.64 -3.30 -12.06
CA GLU A 303 9.43 -3.51 -13.29
C GLU A 303 10.01 -2.20 -13.86
N ARG A 304 9.64 -1.04 -13.29
CA ARG A 304 9.98 0.29 -13.78
C ARG A 304 10.88 1.05 -12.83
N CYS A 305 11.88 1.70 -13.42
CA CYS A 305 12.94 2.42 -12.76
C CYS A 305 12.94 3.90 -13.17
N LEU A 306 13.33 4.78 -12.25
CA LEU A 306 13.66 6.16 -12.51
C LEU A 306 14.91 6.22 -13.40
N ASP A 307 14.81 6.90 -14.53
CA ASP A 307 15.78 6.87 -15.62
C ASP A 307 16.07 8.29 -16.10
N ALA A 308 17.36 8.61 -16.25
CA ALA A 308 17.85 9.90 -16.73
C ALA A 308 18.53 9.83 -18.12
N GLY A 309 18.28 8.76 -18.86
CA GLY A 309 18.85 8.47 -20.17
C GLY A 309 20.38 8.48 -20.16
N ALA A 310 20.96 9.32 -21.02
CA ALA A 310 22.41 9.48 -21.13
C ALA A 310 23.06 10.28 -19.98
N GLY A 311 22.27 10.79 -19.02
CA GLY A 311 22.80 11.53 -17.87
C GLY A 311 23.16 13.00 -18.14
N ALA A 312 22.77 13.56 -19.29
CA ALA A 312 23.19 14.89 -19.72
C ALA A 312 22.63 16.01 -18.83
N ASN A 313 23.37 17.12 -18.74
CA ASN A 313 22.89 18.34 -18.08
C ASN A 313 21.57 18.82 -18.70
N GLY A 314 20.56 19.10 -17.88
CA GLY A 314 19.23 19.49 -18.31
C GLY A 314 18.37 18.34 -18.84
N GLY A 315 18.87 17.10 -18.83
CA GLY A 315 18.10 15.91 -19.19
C GLY A 315 16.95 15.69 -18.22
N ASP A 316 15.76 15.43 -18.77
CA ASP A 316 14.58 15.08 -17.97
C ASP A 316 14.72 13.68 -17.37
N VAL A 317 13.93 13.40 -16.33
CA VAL A 317 13.89 12.11 -15.65
C VAL A 317 12.51 11.49 -15.82
N TRP A 318 12.43 10.19 -16.13
CA TRP A 318 11.17 9.47 -16.38
C TRP A 318 11.19 8.05 -15.81
N SER A 319 10.05 7.38 -15.83
CA SER A 319 9.94 5.95 -15.54
C SER A 319 10.11 5.12 -16.81
N THR A 320 10.96 4.11 -16.81
CA THR A 320 11.06 3.15 -17.92
C THR A 320 11.40 1.75 -17.43
N GLY A 321 11.35 0.75 -18.32
CA GLY A 321 11.71 -0.63 -18.01
C GLY A 321 13.09 -0.70 -17.33
N CYS A 322 13.14 -1.33 -16.16
CA CYS A 322 14.40 -1.51 -15.44
C CYS A 322 15.38 -2.32 -16.29
N ASN A 323 16.61 -1.83 -16.40
CA ASN A 323 17.71 -2.43 -17.14
C ASN A 323 19.05 -2.13 -16.42
N SER A 324 20.16 -2.58 -17.00
CA SER A 324 21.50 -2.42 -16.42
C SER A 324 22.20 -1.10 -16.78
N SER A 325 21.50 -0.17 -17.46
CA SER A 325 22.10 1.09 -17.90
C SER A 325 22.47 1.98 -16.71
N VAL A 326 23.58 2.71 -16.88
CA VAL A 326 24.08 3.66 -15.89
C VAL A 326 23.13 4.85 -15.65
N GLY A 327 22.24 5.13 -16.61
CA GLY A 327 21.18 6.14 -16.50
C GLY A 327 20.11 5.82 -15.47
N GLN A 328 20.01 4.56 -15.04
CA GLN A 328 19.07 4.08 -14.01
C GLN A 328 19.73 3.82 -12.65
N ARG A 329 21.03 4.08 -12.51
CA ARG A 329 21.74 3.92 -11.24
C ARG A 329 21.89 5.27 -10.55
N TRP A 330 21.49 5.31 -9.30
CA TRP A 330 21.41 6.48 -8.46
C TRP A 330 22.11 6.22 -7.14
N ARG A 331 22.92 7.18 -6.71
CA ARG A 331 23.61 7.15 -5.42
C ARG A 331 23.14 8.32 -4.58
N ILE A 332 22.83 8.04 -3.31
CA ILE A 332 22.52 9.08 -2.32
C ILE A 332 23.85 9.61 -1.76
N SER A 333 24.04 10.93 -1.81
CA SER A 333 25.24 11.61 -1.37
C SER A 333 24.86 12.80 -0.48
N GLY A 334 24.71 12.54 0.82
CA GLY A 334 24.08 13.51 1.73
C GLY A 334 22.62 13.74 1.33
N LYS A 335 22.23 15.00 1.09
CA LYS A 335 20.89 15.35 0.59
C LYS A 335 20.78 15.32 -0.94
N GLN A 336 21.83 14.93 -1.66
CA GLN A 336 21.80 14.91 -3.12
C GLN A 336 21.53 13.51 -3.65
N ILE A 337 20.71 13.41 -4.69
CA ILE A 337 20.45 12.17 -5.44
C ILE A 337 21.22 12.27 -6.74
N VAL A 338 22.31 11.50 -6.85
CA VAL A 338 23.30 11.60 -7.94
C VAL A 338 23.07 10.47 -8.93
N ASN A 339 22.88 10.79 -10.20
CA ASN A 339 22.86 9.82 -11.28
C ASN A 339 24.28 9.39 -11.66
N GLU A 340 24.52 8.09 -11.83
CA GLU A 340 25.86 7.56 -12.09
C GLU A 340 26.34 7.71 -13.54
N ALA A 341 25.48 8.05 -14.50
CA ALA A 341 25.88 8.14 -15.91
C ALA A 341 26.90 9.27 -16.16
N GLN A 342 26.67 10.46 -15.58
CA GLN A 342 27.56 11.63 -15.70
C GLN A 342 27.81 12.33 -14.36
N GLY A 343 27.37 11.77 -13.24
CA GLY A 343 27.56 12.35 -11.91
C GLY A 343 26.71 13.60 -11.63
N MET A 344 25.58 13.75 -12.34
CA MET A 344 24.67 14.89 -12.19
C MET A 344 23.62 14.62 -11.12
N CYS A 345 23.09 15.68 -10.52
CA CYS A 345 22.11 15.61 -9.44
C CYS A 345 20.69 15.80 -9.94
N LEU A 346 19.75 15.03 -9.39
CA LEU A 346 18.31 15.25 -9.53
C LEU A 346 17.96 16.61 -8.90
N GLY A 347 17.31 17.48 -9.67
CA GLY A 347 16.90 18.78 -9.20
C GLY A 347 15.53 19.19 -9.73
N VAL A 348 14.86 20.04 -8.96
CA VAL A 348 13.69 20.79 -9.42
C VAL A 348 14.19 21.95 -10.29
N PRO A 349 13.72 22.13 -11.54
CA PRO A 349 14.11 23.29 -12.34
C PRO A 349 13.23 24.50 -11.98
N GLY A 350 13.69 25.33 -11.03
CA GLY A 350 12.98 26.56 -10.63
C GLY A 350 11.69 26.27 -9.85
N GLN A 351 10.68 27.15 -9.99
CA GLN A 351 9.41 27.01 -9.25
C GLN A 351 8.61 25.79 -9.74
N PRO A 352 8.15 24.90 -8.83
CA PRO A 352 7.44 23.67 -9.17
C PRO A 352 5.97 23.94 -9.49
N VAL A 353 5.76 24.45 -10.70
CA VAL A 353 4.45 24.73 -11.28
C VAL A 353 4.07 23.56 -12.19
N SER A 354 2.82 23.41 -12.62
CA SER A 354 2.48 22.26 -13.47
C SER A 354 3.27 22.21 -14.78
N GLY A 355 3.56 21.00 -15.22
CA GLY A 355 4.47 20.75 -16.34
C GLY A 355 5.95 20.93 -15.96
N THR A 356 6.27 21.21 -14.70
CA THR A 356 7.65 21.12 -14.19
C THR A 356 8.04 19.65 -14.13
N HIS A 357 9.13 19.31 -14.79
CA HIS A 357 9.71 17.97 -14.76
C HIS A 357 11.05 18.02 -14.03
N LEU A 358 11.34 17.01 -13.23
CA LEU A 358 12.65 16.90 -12.59
C LEU A 358 13.74 16.70 -13.65
N ARG A 359 14.89 17.33 -13.43
CA ARG A 359 16.01 17.33 -14.38
C ARG A 359 17.34 17.08 -13.70
N LEU A 360 18.28 16.57 -14.47
CA LEU A 360 19.68 16.49 -14.08
C LEU A 360 20.37 17.86 -14.16
N ARG A 361 21.13 18.21 -13.13
CA ARG A 361 21.90 19.46 -13.03
C ARG A 361 23.27 19.21 -12.39
N PRO A 362 24.26 20.11 -12.57
CA PRO A 362 25.50 20.05 -11.80
C PRO A 362 25.20 20.07 -10.31
N CYS A 363 25.79 19.12 -9.59
CA CYS A 363 25.59 18.95 -8.17
C CYS A 363 26.09 20.16 -7.38
N SER A 364 25.21 20.76 -6.57
CA SER A 364 25.55 21.80 -5.60
C SER A 364 24.94 21.50 -4.24
N SER A 365 25.76 21.42 -3.19
CA SER A 365 25.28 21.14 -1.83
C SER A 365 24.54 22.32 -1.20
N THR A 366 24.67 23.52 -1.75
CA THR A 366 23.96 24.73 -1.30
C THR A 366 22.67 25.00 -2.07
N ASP A 367 22.45 24.30 -3.20
CA ASP A 367 21.25 24.45 -4.02
C ASP A 367 20.09 23.65 -3.39
N VAL A 368 19.16 24.37 -2.75
CA VAL A 368 18.00 23.78 -2.08
C VAL A 368 17.06 23.03 -3.04
N GLU A 369 17.10 23.34 -4.34
CA GLU A 369 16.31 22.66 -5.37
C GLU A 369 16.83 21.24 -5.66
N GLN A 370 18.05 20.92 -5.19
CA GLN A 370 18.70 19.60 -5.33
C GLN A 370 18.82 18.85 -4.00
N GLN A 371 18.19 19.36 -2.93
CA GLN A 371 18.22 18.74 -1.61
C GLN A 371 16.96 17.91 -1.36
N TRP A 372 17.15 16.61 -1.20
CA TRP A 372 16.11 15.60 -1.04
C TRP A 372 16.27 14.82 0.26
N THR A 373 15.14 14.41 0.83
CA THR A 373 15.04 13.47 1.95
C THR A 373 14.26 12.25 1.49
N LEU A 374 14.73 11.06 1.85
CA LEU A 374 14.00 9.82 1.67
C LEU A 374 13.27 9.56 2.99
N GLU A 375 11.95 9.56 2.95
CA GLU A 375 11.09 9.44 4.14
C GLU A 375 10.12 8.27 3.92
N PRO A 376 9.65 7.59 4.98
CA PRO A 376 8.54 6.65 4.83
C PRO A 376 7.33 7.32 4.14
N LEU A 377 6.66 6.62 3.24
CA LEU A 377 5.48 7.13 2.56
C LEU A 377 4.40 7.47 3.59
N ALA A 378 4.11 8.76 3.74
CA ALA A 378 3.07 9.25 4.63
C ALA A 378 1.78 9.49 3.82
N PRO A 379 0.61 9.01 4.26
CA PRO A 379 -0.66 9.33 3.59
C PRO A 379 -0.96 10.82 3.70
N ALA A 380 -1.42 11.47 2.61
CA ALA A 380 -1.93 12.83 2.76
C ALA A 380 -3.19 12.89 3.62
N THR A 381 -3.28 13.97 4.38
CA THR A 381 -4.52 14.33 5.07
C THR A 381 -5.40 15.14 4.12
N TYR A 382 -6.12 14.43 3.23
CA TYR A 382 -7.11 15.07 2.37
C TYR A 382 -8.26 15.66 3.19
N GLN A 383 -8.63 16.88 2.84
CA GLN A 383 -9.75 17.61 3.41
C GLN A 383 -10.96 17.55 2.47
N ARG A 384 -12.14 17.75 3.01
CA ARG A 384 -13.35 18.10 2.28
C ARG A 384 -13.62 19.58 2.44
N ILE A 385 -14.16 20.20 1.40
CA ILE A 385 -14.61 21.60 1.43
C ILE A 385 -16.11 21.58 1.65
N ARG A 386 -16.53 21.60 2.91
CA ARG A 386 -17.94 21.51 3.31
C ARG A 386 -18.54 22.90 3.42
N ASN A 387 -19.62 23.18 2.69
CA ASN A 387 -20.52 24.27 3.07
C ASN A 387 -21.25 23.89 4.37
N ILE A 388 -20.99 24.62 5.45
CA ILE A 388 -21.48 24.27 6.79
C ILE A 388 -22.96 24.61 7.00
N VAL A 389 -23.52 25.52 6.20
CA VAL A 389 -24.94 25.88 6.28
C VAL A 389 -25.79 24.93 5.45
N LYS A 390 -25.27 24.52 4.28
CA LYS A 390 -25.96 23.64 3.33
C LYS A 390 -25.67 22.16 3.56
N ASP A 391 -24.65 21.82 4.36
CA ASP A 391 -24.18 20.45 4.61
C ASP A 391 -23.85 19.71 3.30
N ARG A 392 -23.02 20.33 2.46
CA ARG A 392 -22.62 19.76 1.17
C ARG A 392 -21.16 20.03 0.93
N CYS A 393 -20.48 19.13 0.24
CA CYS A 393 -19.06 19.24 -0.05
C CYS A 393 -18.82 19.60 -1.50
N ALA A 394 -17.77 20.37 -1.74
CA ALA A 394 -17.26 20.58 -3.09
C ALA A 394 -16.74 19.26 -3.64
N GLY A 395 -17.28 18.87 -4.79
CA GLY A 395 -16.86 17.70 -5.56
C GLY A 395 -16.69 18.04 -7.02
N VAL A 396 -15.97 17.19 -7.74
CA VAL A 396 -15.89 17.28 -9.20
C VAL A 396 -17.12 16.59 -9.79
N VAL A 397 -17.77 17.26 -10.73
CA VAL A 397 -18.97 16.73 -11.40
C VAL A 397 -18.68 15.35 -11.99
N ASP A 398 -19.53 14.37 -11.66
CA ASP A 398 -19.47 12.98 -12.12
C ASP A 398 -18.11 12.28 -11.86
N ALA A 399 -17.34 12.78 -10.89
CA ALA A 399 -15.95 12.38 -10.65
C ALA A 399 -15.06 12.44 -11.91
N ASP A 400 -15.42 13.30 -12.86
CA ASP A 400 -14.70 13.43 -14.12
C ASP A 400 -13.30 13.99 -13.85
N THR A 401 -12.30 13.17 -14.17
CA THR A 401 -10.89 13.53 -13.97
C THR A 401 -10.31 14.36 -15.12
N SER A 402 -11.12 14.81 -16.08
CA SER A 402 -10.64 15.60 -17.21
C SER A 402 -10.23 17.02 -16.82
N SER A 403 -9.28 17.60 -17.56
CA SER A 403 -8.89 19.01 -17.37
C SER A 403 -10.05 19.91 -17.81
N GLY A 404 -10.49 20.80 -16.92
CA GLY A 404 -11.61 21.70 -17.15
C GLY A 404 -12.94 21.23 -16.56
N SER A 405 -13.01 20.05 -15.96
CA SER A 405 -14.24 19.50 -15.37
C SER A 405 -14.72 20.36 -14.19
N MET A 406 -16.02 20.66 -14.19
CA MET A 406 -16.58 21.65 -13.28
C MET A 406 -16.73 21.11 -11.85
N LEU A 407 -16.75 22.04 -10.88
CA LEU A 407 -17.17 21.72 -9.52
C LEU A 407 -18.67 21.78 -9.37
N ASN A 408 -19.19 20.85 -8.58
CA ASN A 408 -20.50 20.97 -7.97
C ASN A 408 -20.38 20.87 -6.45
N THR A 409 -21.48 21.17 -5.78
CA THR A 409 -21.67 20.80 -4.39
C THR A 409 -22.49 19.52 -4.35
N TRP A 410 -21.96 18.48 -3.73
CA TRP A 410 -22.62 17.20 -3.58
C TRP A 410 -22.65 16.76 -2.12
N MET A 411 -23.30 15.64 -1.88
CA MET A 411 -23.24 14.93 -0.62
C MET A 411 -21.77 14.63 -0.27
N CYS A 412 -21.34 14.99 0.95
CA CYS A 412 -19.96 14.87 1.45
C CYS A 412 -19.37 13.44 1.52
N THR A 413 -19.12 12.71 0.45
CA THR A 413 -18.58 11.33 0.53
C THR A 413 -17.08 11.30 0.88
N ASN A 414 -16.46 10.12 0.96
CA ASN A 414 -14.99 9.97 0.96
C ASN A 414 -14.48 9.62 -0.46
N ALA A 415 -15.29 9.90 -1.47
CA ALA A 415 -14.90 9.62 -2.85
C ALA A 415 -13.76 10.57 -3.27
N PRO A 416 -12.85 10.13 -4.15
CA PRO A 416 -11.68 10.92 -4.56
C PRO A 416 -12.02 12.28 -5.17
N ASP A 417 -13.19 12.45 -5.79
CA ASP A 417 -13.65 13.71 -6.38
C ASP A 417 -13.92 14.82 -5.34
N GLN A 418 -14.15 14.46 -4.07
CA GLN A 418 -14.39 15.42 -2.99
C GLN A 418 -13.22 15.56 -2.00
N GLY A 419 -12.14 14.82 -2.24
CA GLY A 419 -10.91 14.93 -1.46
C GLY A 419 -10.03 16.03 -2.02
N TRP A 420 -9.58 16.94 -1.16
CA TRP A 420 -8.78 18.09 -1.52
C TRP A 420 -7.54 18.17 -0.64
N LEU A 421 -6.37 18.20 -1.27
CA LEU A 421 -5.10 18.48 -0.62
C LEU A 421 -4.91 20.00 -0.60
N LEU A 422 -4.69 20.56 0.58
CA LEU A 422 -4.43 21.98 0.75
C LEU A 422 -2.92 22.20 0.73
N ASP A 423 -2.46 22.92 -0.28
CA ASP A 423 -1.05 23.16 -0.51
C ASP A 423 -0.66 24.53 0.10
N PRO A 424 0.41 24.63 0.90
CA PRO A 424 0.83 25.89 1.54
C PRO A 424 1.10 27.04 0.57
N GLN A 425 1.39 26.74 -0.70
CA GLN A 425 1.59 27.73 -1.75
C GLN A 425 0.26 28.27 -2.34
N GLY A 426 -0.88 27.90 -1.76
CA GLY A 426 -2.22 28.38 -2.10
C GLY A 426 -2.92 27.55 -3.18
N PHE A 427 -2.35 26.42 -3.60
CA PHE A 427 -3.05 25.48 -4.46
C PHE A 427 -4.01 24.60 -3.64
N ILE A 428 -5.08 24.14 -4.28
CA ILE A 428 -5.98 23.16 -3.70
C ILE A 428 -6.13 22.05 -4.73
N VAL A 429 -5.58 20.88 -4.44
CA VAL A 429 -5.40 19.79 -5.40
C VAL A 429 -6.40 18.69 -5.15
N ASN A 430 -7.14 18.29 -6.17
CA ASN A 430 -8.14 17.24 -6.09
C ASN A 430 -7.49 15.85 -6.01
N ARG A 431 -7.94 15.01 -5.08
CA ARG A 431 -7.44 13.64 -4.86
C ARG A 431 -7.66 12.72 -6.06
N GLY A 432 -8.80 12.84 -6.73
CA GLY A 432 -9.17 11.96 -7.85
C GLY A 432 -8.43 12.25 -9.14
N SER A 433 -8.06 13.51 -9.36
CA SER A 433 -7.51 13.96 -10.66
C SER A 433 -6.09 14.53 -10.59
N ASP A 434 -5.56 14.78 -9.38
CA ASP A 434 -4.32 15.56 -9.16
C ASP A 434 -4.32 16.87 -9.98
N ARG A 435 -5.46 17.53 -10.04
CA ARG A 435 -5.63 18.85 -10.68
C ARG A 435 -6.00 19.91 -9.68
N CYS A 436 -5.67 21.15 -10.00
CA CYS A 436 -5.88 22.27 -9.12
C CYS A 436 -7.29 22.83 -9.26
N LEU A 437 -7.84 23.26 -8.13
CA LEU A 437 -9.02 24.09 -8.07
C LEU A 437 -8.73 25.40 -8.81
N ASP A 438 -9.48 25.64 -9.87
CA ASP A 438 -9.27 26.73 -10.82
C ASP A 438 -10.47 27.67 -10.80
N GLY A 439 -10.20 28.93 -10.44
CA GLY A 439 -11.20 29.99 -10.42
C GLY A 439 -11.58 30.54 -11.81
N ASN A 440 -11.13 29.89 -12.90
CA ASN A 440 -11.50 30.21 -14.27
C ASN A 440 -11.37 31.71 -14.59
N GLY A 441 -10.18 32.27 -14.35
CA GLY A 441 -9.85 33.70 -14.55
C GLY A 441 -10.21 34.64 -13.38
N GLY A 442 -10.79 34.11 -12.28
CA GLY A 442 -11.03 34.86 -11.04
C GLY A 442 -12.28 35.75 -11.06
N ILE A 443 -13.05 35.76 -12.16
CA ILE A 443 -14.15 36.70 -12.38
C ILE A 443 -15.41 36.23 -11.66
N ALA A 444 -16.15 37.14 -11.02
CA ALA A 444 -17.44 36.82 -10.43
C ALA A 444 -18.42 36.27 -11.50
N GLY A 445 -19.11 35.19 -11.15
CA GLY A 445 -19.98 34.41 -12.03
C GLY A 445 -19.28 33.26 -12.75
N ALA A 446 -17.94 33.22 -12.77
CA ALA A 446 -17.21 32.11 -13.39
C ALA A 446 -17.42 30.81 -12.61
N GLU A 447 -17.74 29.73 -13.32
CA GLU A 447 -17.82 28.40 -12.71
C GLU A 447 -16.41 27.92 -12.37
N VAL A 448 -16.27 27.43 -11.12
CA VAL A 448 -15.02 26.87 -10.62
C VAL A 448 -14.90 25.44 -11.14
N ARG A 449 -13.68 25.04 -11.47
CA ARG A 449 -13.37 23.76 -12.10
C ARG A 449 -12.09 23.17 -11.55
N ILE A 450 -11.78 21.93 -11.93
CA ILE A 450 -10.42 21.42 -11.88
C ILE A 450 -9.73 21.74 -13.21
N LEU A 451 -8.46 22.13 -13.15
CA LEU A 451 -7.62 22.32 -14.33
C LEU A 451 -6.23 21.81 -14.01
N ASP A 452 -5.46 21.44 -15.04
CA ASP A 452 -4.03 21.26 -14.86
C ASP A 452 -3.49 22.47 -14.08
N CYS A 453 -2.73 22.18 -13.03
CA CYS A 453 -2.19 23.22 -12.17
C CYS A 453 -1.40 24.21 -13.05
N ALA A 454 -1.15 25.43 -12.60
CA ALA A 454 -0.32 26.39 -13.33
C ALA A 454 0.04 27.53 -12.37
N ASP A 455 1.13 28.24 -12.67
CA ASP A 455 1.48 29.43 -11.90
C ASP A 455 0.65 30.65 -12.29
N VAL A 456 -0.65 30.53 -12.08
CA VAL A 456 -1.61 31.56 -12.45
C VAL A 456 -2.34 32.05 -11.20
N PRO A 457 -2.55 33.38 -11.06
CA PRO A 457 -3.17 33.94 -9.85
C PRO A 457 -4.55 33.37 -9.52
N TRP A 458 -5.35 32.99 -10.52
CA TRP A 458 -6.70 32.45 -10.30
C TRP A 458 -6.74 30.98 -9.86
N GLN A 459 -5.60 30.32 -9.70
CA GLN A 459 -5.48 29.02 -9.01
C GLN A 459 -4.93 29.17 -7.58
N ARG A 460 -4.76 30.40 -7.09
CA ARG A 460 -4.37 30.68 -5.70
C ARG A 460 -5.57 30.99 -4.85
N TRP A 461 -5.67 30.27 -3.74
CA TRP A 461 -6.77 30.34 -2.81
C TRP A 461 -6.27 30.66 -1.40
N GLU A 462 -6.99 31.54 -0.73
CA GLU A 462 -6.75 31.93 0.65
C GLU A 462 -7.95 31.53 1.51
N TRP A 463 -7.66 30.96 2.67
CA TRP A 463 -8.66 30.55 3.65
C TRP A 463 -8.81 31.61 4.74
N THR A 464 -10.00 32.17 4.90
CA THR A 464 -10.27 33.21 5.93
C THR A 464 -10.74 32.65 7.27
N GLY A 465 -10.90 31.33 7.38
CA GLY A 465 -11.56 30.67 8.51
C GLY A 465 -13.02 30.29 8.24
N THR A 466 -13.70 30.98 7.32
CA THR A 466 -15.08 30.65 6.93
C THR A 466 -15.35 30.75 5.42
N GLN A 467 -14.48 31.39 4.66
CA GLN A 467 -14.62 31.56 3.21
C GLN A 467 -13.32 31.17 2.51
N LEU A 468 -13.48 30.67 1.28
CA LEU A 468 -12.36 30.37 0.39
C LEU A 468 -12.27 31.45 -0.69
N VAL A 469 -11.22 32.25 -0.64
CA VAL A 469 -11.04 33.47 -1.45
C VAL A 469 -10.06 33.20 -2.58
N ASN A 470 -10.45 33.53 -3.81
CA ASN A 470 -9.55 33.64 -4.93
C ASN A 470 -8.85 35.00 -4.89
N SER A 471 -7.57 35.01 -4.51
CA SER A 471 -6.84 36.25 -4.16
C SER A 471 -6.59 37.17 -5.35
N TYR A 472 -6.72 36.68 -6.58
CA TYR A 472 -6.50 37.49 -7.79
C TYR A 472 -7.51 38.62 -7.98
N ARG A 473 -8.79 38.37 -7.70
CA ARG A 473 -9.88 39.37 -7.85
C ARG A 473 -10.76 39.50 -6.61
N ASN A 474 -10.31 38.96 -5.48
CA ASN A 474 -11.02 38.99 -4.20
C ASN A 474 -12.47 38.49 -4.32
N THR A 475 -12.65 37.38 -5.03
CA THR A 475 -13.91 36.68 -5.20
C THR A 475 -13.90 35.41 -4.37
N CYS A 476 -15.05 35.02 -3.83
CA CYS A 476 -15.18 33.87 -2.95
C CYS A 476 -15.80 32.69 -3.69
N LEU A 477 -15.38 31.48 -3.33
CA LEU A 477 -16.08 30.25 -3.71
C LEU A 477 -17.47 30.26 -3.06
N GLY A 478 -18.51 30.11 -3.88
CA GLY A 478 -19.88 30.02 -3.41
C GLY A 478 -20.70 29.02 -4.22
N VAL A 479 -21.80 28.55 -3.64
CA VAL A 479 -22.79 27.74 -4.35
C VAL A 479 -23.64 28.64 -5.25
N LYS A 480 -23.75 28.27 -6.53
CA LYS A 480 -24.48 29.05 -7.54
C LYS A 480 -25.91 29.32 -7.12
N ASN A 481 -26.29 30.60 -7.16
CA ASN A 481 -27.62 31.10 -6.80
C ASN A 481 -28.14 30.63 -5.43
N ASN A 482 -27.24 30.31 -4.48
CA ASN A 482 -27.58 29.79 -3.15
C ASN A 482 -28.52 28.56 -3.21
N GLN A 483 -28.37 27.75 -4.27
CA GLN A 483 -29.19 26.57 -4.47
C GLN A 483 -28.97 25.54 -3.36
N GLU A 484 -30.06 24.92 -2.89
CA GLU A 484 -30.03 23.92 -1.82
C GLU A 484 -29.91 22.47 -2.33
N LEU A 485 -29.83 22.29 -3.65
CA LEU A 485 -29.88 20.99 -4.30
C LEU A 485 -28.49 20.36 -4.42
N PRO A 486 -28.36 19.02 -4.23
CA PRO A 486 -27.19 18.29 -4.68
C PRO A 486 -26.95 18.56 -6.18
N GLY A 487 -25.69 18.82 -6.53
CA GLY A 487 -25.23 19.00 -7.91
C GLY A 487 -25.20 20.45 -8.36
N ALA A 488 -25.65 21.38 -7.53
CA ALA A 488 -25.54 22.81 -7.80
C ALA A 488 -24.06 23.17 -8.07
N ARG A 489 -23.82 23.90 -9.16
CA ARG A 489 -22.46 24.30 -9.54
C ARG A 489 -21.88 25.25 -8.51
N MET A 490 -20.56 25.21 -8.36
CA MET A 490 -19.86 26.21 -7.57
C MET A 490 -19.24 27.26 -8.49
N ASN A 491 -19.32 28.52 -8.09
CA ASN A 491 -18.82 29.63 -8.87
C ASN A 491 -18.11 30.65 -7.97
N LEU A 492 -17.37 31.55 -8.60
CA LEU A 492 -16.86 32.73 -7.93
C LEU A 492 -17.96 33.75 -7.76
N VAL A 493 -18.08 34.33 -6.57
CA VAL A 493 -19.02 35.40 -6.22
C VAL A 493 -18.30 36.53 -5.51
N ALA A 494 -18.96 37.68 -5.34
CA ALA A 494 -18.45 38.71 -4.44
C ALA A 494 -18.40 38.14 -3.01
N CYS A 495 -17.28 38.34 -2.32
CA CYS A 495 -17.13 37.86 -0.95
C CYS A 495 -18.12 38.55 -0.01
N ASP A 496 -18.97 37.76 0.64
CA ASP A 496 -19.93 38.19 1.66
C ASP A 496 -19.92 37.18 2.81
N PRO A 497 -19.36 37.50 3.99
CA PRO A 497 -19.28 36.58 5.12
C PRO A 497 -20.66 36.25 5.72
N THR A 498 -21.69 37.02 5.39
CA THR A 498 -23.07 36.76 5.83
C THR A 498 -23.79 35.76 4.93
N ASP A 499 -23.34 35.60 3.68
CA ASP A 499 -23.94 34.72 2.69
C ASP A 499 -23.76 33.23 3.06
N PRO A 500 -24.87 32.48 3.31
CA PRO A 500 -24.78 31.06 3.62
C PRO A 500 -24.16 30.21 2.51
N ALA A 501 -24.19 30.67 1.24
CA ALA A 501 -23.58 29.95 0.12
C ALA A 501 -22.05 29.93 0.17
N GLN A 502 -21.43 30.82 0.94
CA GLN A 502 -19.97 31.01 1.02
C GLN A 502 -19.38 30.52 2.35
N LYS A 503 -20.22 30.08 3.30
CA LYS A 503 -19.78 29.56 4.59
C LYS A 503 -19.28 28.14 4.44
N LEU A 504 -17.97 28.01 4.29
CA LEU A 504 -17.26 26.74 4.11
C LEU A 504 -16.57 26.32 5.41
N ALA A 505 -16.08 25.09 5.44
CA ALA A 505 -15.15 24.56 6.40
C ALA A 505 -14.29 23.49 5.72
N PHE A 506 -13.04 23.38 6.15
CA PHE A 506 -12.19 22.23 5.83
C PHE A 506 -12.32 21.20 6.94
N GLU A 507 -12.64 19.96 6.57
CA GLU A 507 -12.74 18.85 7.51
C GLU A 507 -12.09 17.59 6.93
N PRO A 508 -11.59 16.66 7.75
CA PRO A 508 -11.01 15.42 7.24
C PRO A 508 -11.98 14.67 6.32
N ALA A 509 -11.47 14.19 5.18
CA ALA A 509 -12.20 13.33 4.26
C ALA A 509 -12.35 11.91 4.83
N THR A 510 -13.20 11.74 5.84
CA THR A 510 -13.50 10.45 6.50
C THR A 510 -14.84 9.86 6.04
N PRO A 511 -15.02 8.53 6.08
CA PRO A 511 -16.30 7.91 5.76
C PRO A 511 -17.45 8.47 6.63
N TRP A 512 -18.63 8.64 6.03
CA TRP A 512 -19.84 9.00 6.77
C TRP A 512 -20.23 7.92 7.79
N SER A 513 -20.73 8.36 8.94
CA SER A 513 -21.50 7.50 9.85
C SER A 513 -22.90 7.32 9.28
N TRP A 514 -23.25 6.08 8.95
CA TRP A 514 -24.58 5.70 8.49
C TRP A 514 -25.41 5.19 9.66
N SER A 515 -26.72 5.40 9.60
CA SER A 515 -27.68 4.92 10.60
C SER A 515 -28.76 4.08 9.93
N GLN A 516 -29.52 3.32 10.72
CA GLN A 516 -30.73 2.66 10.23
C GLN A 516 -31.95 3.46 10.66
N VAL A 517 -32.94 3.58 9.76
CA VAL A 517 -34.28 4.06 10.13
C VAL A 517 -35.06 2.87 10.64
N ARG A 518 -35.22 2.79 11.96
CA ARG A 518 -35.91 1.69 12.62
C ARG A 518 -37.31 2.11 13.02
N SER A 519 -38.30 1.35 12.58
CA SER A 519 -39.68 1.48 13.04
C SER A 519 -39.77 1.02 14.49
N SER A 520 -40.27 1.89 15.37
CA SER A 520 -40.47 1.55 16.79
C SER A 520 -41.61 0.55 17.00
N SER A 521 -42.58 0.51 16.10
CA SER A 521 -43.76 -0.38 16.20
C SER A 521 -43.46 -1.81 15.73
N THR A 522 -42.62 -1.97 14.70
CA THR A 522 -42.30 -3.29 14.14
C THR A 522 -40.90 -3.78 14.53
N SER A 523 -40.07 -2.92 15.11
CA SER A 523 -38.65 -3.21 15.39
C SER A 523 -37.82 -3.58 14.15
N ARG A 524 -38.33 -3.25 12.96
CA ARG A 524 -37.77 -3.53 11.62
C ARG A 524 -37.21 -2.23 11.00
N CYS A 525 -36.44 -2.38 9.93
CA CYS A 525 -35.66 -1.32 9.31
C CYS A 525 -36.21 -0.98 7.91
N ALA A 526 -36.23 0.31 7.59
CA ALA A 526 -36.55 0.77 6.24
C ALA A 526 -35.42 0.37 5.28
N GLU A 527 -35.77 -0.28 4.18
CA GLU A 527 -34.83 -0.76 3.16
C GLU A 527 -35.29 -0.36 1.77
N VAL A 528 -34.38 0.14 0.95
CA VAL A 528 -34.64 0.24 -0.48
C VAL A 528 -34.57 -1.14 -1.12
N THR A 529 -35.68 -1.58 -1.70
CA THR A 529 -35.83 -2.93 -2.27
C THR A 529 -34.70 -3.27 -3.24
N ASP A 530 -34.09 -4.44 -3.03
CA ASP A 530 -32.99 -5.01 -3.83
C ASP A 530 -31.77 -4.08 -3.99
N ASN A 531 -31.61 -3.10 -3.09
CA ASN A 531 -30.58 -2.06 -3.17
C ASN A 531 -30.61 -1.30 -4.51
N SER A 532 -31.79 -1.17 -5.13
CA SER A 532 -31.91 -0.62 -6.48
C SER A 532 -31.53 0.86 -6.55
N THR A 533 -30.67 1.21 -7.51
CA THR A 533 -30.31 2.60 -7.87
C THR A 533 -31.33 3.25 -8.83
N SER A 534 -32.41 2.55 -9.20
CA SER A 534 -33.45 3.11 -10.09
C SER A 534 -34.46 3.96 -9.32
N ASN A 535 -34.93 5.03 -9.95
CA ASN A 535 -36.02 5.84 -9.38
C ASN A 535 -37.31 5.03 -9.26
N GLY A 536 -38.02 5.21 -8.14
CA GLY A 536 -39.28 4.54 -7.87
C GLY A 536 -39.13 3.18 -7.18
N ALA A 537 -37.91 2.80 -6.79
CA ALA A 537 -37.71 1.62 -5.95
C ALA A 537 -38.45 1.80 -4.61
N VAL A 538 -39.24 0.81 -4.23
CA VAL A 538 -40.05 0.88 -3.00
C VAL A 538 -39.15 0.78 -1.77
N VAL A 539 -39.45 1.61 -0.76
CA VAL A 539 -38.85 1.48 0.57
C VAL A 539 -39.76 0.61 1.44
N ARG A 540 -39.25 -0.54 1.85
CA ARG A 540 -40.00 -1.58 2.58
C ARG A 540 -39.54 -1.72 4.02
N ASP A 541 -40.41 -2.23 4.87
CA ASP A 541 -40.12 -2.50 6.28
C ASP A 541 -39.64 -3.95 6.48
N VAL A 542 -38.33 -4.13 6.68
CA VAL A 542 -37.69 -5.46 6.68
C VAL A 542 -36.87 -5.76 7.93
N THR A 543 -36.51 -7.03 8.13
CA THR A 543 -35.64 -7.42 9.24
C THR A 543 -34.33 -6.62 9.18
N CYS A 544 -33.95 -6.01 10.30
CA CYS A 544 -32.72 -5.23 10.36
C CYS A 544 -31.49 -6.12 10.17
N GLU A 545 -30.62 -5.74 9.23
CA GLU A 545 -29.35 -6.40 8.92
C GLU A 545 -28.20 -5.37 8.99
N SER A 546 -26.95 -5.80 8.77
CA SER A 546 -25.85 -4.83 8.69
C SER A 546 -26.06 -3.90 7.48
N TYR A 547 -26.11 -2.59 7.71
CA TYR A 547 -26.27 -1.60 6.63
C TYR A 547 -25.10 -1.59 5.64
N SER A 548 -23.95 -2.20 5.99
CA SER A 548 -22.74 -2.21 5.16
C SER A 548 -22.92 -2.96 3.83
N ALA A 549 -23.89 -3.88 3.77
CA ALA A 549 -24.19 -4.73 2.61
C ALA A 549 -25.66 -4.66 2.12
N THR A 550 -26.47 -3.76 2.71
CA THR A 550 -27.93 -3.69 2.47
C THR A 550 -28.39 -2.24 2.23
N GLY A 551 -29.57 -2.08 1.63
CA GLY A 551 -30.24 -0.81 1.35
C GLY A 551 -30.89 -0.19 2.59
N GLN A 552 -30.42 -0.59 3.78
CA GLN A 552 -30.93 -0.18 5.09
C GLN A 552 -30.13 0.98 5.71
N GLY A 553 -29.06 1.41 5.05
CA GLY A 553 -28.27 2.55 5.50
C GLY A 553 -28.92 3.86 5.07
N TRP A 554 -29.13 4.76 6.04
CA TRP A 554 -29.73 6.07 5.83
C TRP A 554 -28.97 7.14 6.59
N ARG A 555 -29.06 8.37 6.10
CA ARG A 555 -28.61 9.58 6.79
C ARG A 555 -29.64 10.68 6.62
N LEU A 556 -30.14 11.19 7.74
CA LEU A 556 -30.88 12.45 7.74
C LEU A 556 -29.88 13.60 7.71
N ASP A 557 -29.99 14.45 6.68
CA ASP A 557 -29.21 15.68 6.60
C ASP A 557 -29.95 16.87 7.27
N PRO A 558 -29.25 17.99 7.56
CA PRO A 558 -29.87 19.19 8.13
C PRO A 558 -30.90 19.88 7.23
N GLY A 559 -30.88 19.61 5.91
CA GLY A 559 -31.87 20.09 4.95
C GLY A 559 -33.18 19.30 4.95
N GLY A 560 -33.24 18.19 5.72
CA GLY A 560 -34.37 17.29 5.84
C GLY A 560 -34.37 16.14 4.82
N LEU A 561 -33.38 16.03 3.95
CA LEU A 561 -33.23 14.90 3.05
C LEU A 561 -32.78 13.67 3.83
N LEU A 562 -33.51 12.57 3.65
CA LEU A 562 -33.17 11.28 4.23
C LEU A 562 -32.52 10.43 3.14
N ILE A 563 -31.19 10.45 3.12
CA ILE A 563 -30.33 9.98 2.04
C ILE A 563 -30.06 8.49 2.21
N SER A 564 -30.19 7.72 1.14
CA SER A 564 -29.89 6.29 1.13
C SER A 564 -28.38 6.03 0.94
N ARG A 565 -27.87 5.02 1.64
CA ARG A 565 -26.50 4.48 1.50
C ARG A 565 -26.31 3.66 0.22
N ILE A 566 -27.35 3.43 -0.58
CA ILE A 566 -27.16 2.69 -1.84
C ILE A 566 -25.98 3.29 -2.61
N ASP A 567 -25.02 2.43 -2.93
CA ASP A 567 -23.76 2.82 -3.57
C ASP A 567 -23.00 3.92 -2.82
N ALA A 568 -22.87 3.77 -1.50
CA ALA A 568 -22.22 4.74 -0.62
C ALA A 568 -22.81 6.18 -0.66
N GLY A 569 -24.01 6.36 -1.22
CA GLY A 569 -24.66 7.66 -1.41
C GLY A 569 -24.29 8.37 -2.71
N ASP A 570 -23.48 7.76 -3.58
CA ASP A 570 -22.94 8.40 -4.79
C ASP A 570 -24.04 8.80 -5.78
N HIS A 571 -25.11 8.00 -5.85
CA HIS A 571 -26.25 8.24 -6.74
C HIS A 571 -27.27 9.27 -6.20
N GLY A 572 -27.04 9.85 -5.01
CA GLY A 572 -27.89 10.89 -4.46
C GLY A 572 -29.36 10.49 -4.36
N LYS A 573 -29.64 9.32 -3.76
CA LYS A 573 -31.02 8.84 -3.56
C LYS A 573 -31.59 9.30 -2.24
N CYS A 574 -32.83 9.75 -2.25
CA CYS A 574 -33.58 10.26 -1.12
C CYS A 574 -34.84 9.42 -0.87
N LEU A 575 -35.22 9.34 0.41
CA LEU A 575 -36.54 8.90 0.82
C LEU A 575 -37.60 9.90 0.32
N ASP A 576 -38.54 9.42 -0.48
CA ASP A 576 -39.49 10.24 -1.23
C ASP A 576 -40.93 9.83 -0.94
N ALA A 577 -41.73 10.76 -0.42
CA ALA A 577 -43.13 10.54 -0.10
C ALA A 577 -44.06 10.58 -1.32
N GLY A 578 -43.53 10.63 -2.55
CA GLY A 578 -44.29 10.77 -3.78
C GLY A 578 -45.20 12.00 -3.77
N THR A 579 -46.50 11.78 -3.81
CA THR A 579 -47.51 12.87 -3.73
C THR A 579 -47.69 13.42 -2.31
N GLY A 580 -47.19 12.74 -1.28
CA GLY A 580 -47.40 13.09 0.13
C GLY A 580 -48.83 12.82 0.63
N ALA A 581 -49.67 12.11 -0.13
CA ALA A 581 -51.02 11.74 0.27
C ALA A 581 -51.02 10.64 1.35
N VAL A 582 -52.10 10.56 2.14
CA VAL A 582 -52.29 9.48 3.13
C VAL A 582 -52.28 8.12 2.41
N GLY A 583 -51.49 7.18 2.93
CA GLY A 583 -51.35 5.83 2.37
C GLY A 583 -50.43 5.72 1.14
N GLN A 584 -49.80 6.83 0.72
CA GLN A 584 -48.82 6.83 -0.35
C GLN A 584 -47.59 6.00 0.03
N THR A 585 -47.21 5.04 -0.83
CA THR A 585 -45.96 4.29 -0.68
C THR A 585 -44.77 5.22 -0.85
N VAL A 586 -43.81 5.10 0.08
CA VAL A 586 -42.57 5.85 0.08
C VAL A 586 -41.54 5.16 -0.82
N LEU A 587 -40.82 5.95 -1.60
CA LEU A 587 -39.94 5.51 -2.66
C LEU A 587 -38.50 5.97 -2.41
N SER A 588 -37.56 5.35 -3.11
CA SER A 588 -36.24 5.88 -3.35
C SER A 588 -36.27 6.65 -4.67
N TRP A 589 -35.82 7.90 -4.64
CA TRP A 589 -35.81 8.77 -5.82
C TRP A 589 -34.58 9.68 -5.82
N ASP A 590 -34.16 10.16 -6.99
CA ASP A 590 -33.13 11.19 -7.09
C ASP A 590 -33.46 12.39 -6.21
N CYS A 591 -32.51 12.82 -5.39
CA CYS A 591 -32.68 13.96 -4.53
C CYS A 591 -32.86 15.24 -5.36
N HIS A 592 -34.05 15.83 -5.30
CA HIS A 592 -34.42 17.07 -5.98
C HIS A 592 -34.94 18.15 -5.01
N GLY A 593 -34.88 17.90 -3.69
CA GLY A 593 -35.10 18.90 -2.65
C GLY A 593 -36.54 19.39 -2.48
N GLY A 594 -37.50 18.76 -3.17
CA GLY A 594 -38.92 19.06 -3.06
C GLY A 594 -39.47 18.73 -1.66
N ALA A 595 -40.60 19.30 -1.30
CA ALA A 595 -41.23 19.07 0.01
C ALA A 595 -41.50 17.58 0.29
N ASN A 596 -41.77 16.78 -0.76
CA ASN A 596 -41.96 15.33 -0.70
C ASN A 596 -40.72 14.55 -0.28
N GLN A 597 -39.52 15.15 -0.35
CA GLN A 597 -38.27 14.52 0.08
C GLN A 597 -37.71 15.11 1.37
N ARG A 598 -38.38 16.10 1.95
CA ARG A 598 -37.94 16.74 3.19
C ARG A 598 -38.68 16.12 4.38
N TRP A 599 -37.90 15.69 5.35
CA TRP A 599 -38.29 14.98 6.54
C TRP A 599 -37.73 15.69 7.77
N THR A 600 -38.54 15.79 8.81
CA THR A 600 -38.10 16.29 10.12
C THR A 600 -38.28 15.18 11.13
N LEU A 601 -37.24 14.92 11.91
CA LEU A 601 -37.35 14.02 13.06
C LEU A 601 -37.97 14.81 14.23
N SER A 602 -39.24 14.56 14.52
CA SER A 602 -39.97 15.13 15.65
C SER A 602 -40.17 14.05 16.70
N GLY A 603 -39.32 14.04 17.73
CA GLY A 603 -39.26 12.93 18.69
C GLY A 603 -38.88 11.63 17.99
N THR A 604 -39.78 10.64 18.01
CA THR A 604 -39.59 9.34 17.31
C THR A 604 -40.28 9.28 15.94
N GLN A 605 -40.87 10.38 15.48
CA GLN A 605 -41.62 10.42 14.23
C GLN A 605 -40.82 11.11 13.12
N LEU A 606 -40.74 10.47 11.95
CA LEU A 606 -40.26 11.11 10.73
C LEU A 606 -41.45 11.74 10.01
N VAL A 607 -41.47 13.08 9.99
CA VAL A 607 -42.59 13.87 9.46
C VAL A 607 -42.20 14.46 8.11
N ASN A 608 -43.00 14.22 7.07
CA ASN A 608 -42.77 14.75 5.73
C ASN A 608 -43.28 16.19 5.58
N ALA A 609 -42.58 17.02 4.80
CA ALA A 609 -42.87 18.44 4.65
C ALA A 609 -44.04 18.77 3.68
N VAL A 610 -44.60 17.82 2.92
CA VAL A 610 -45.75 18.10 2.02
C VAL A 610 -47.01 18.43 2.81
N ALA A 611 -47.40 17.52 3.71
CA ALA A 611 -48.66 17.58 4.44
C ALA A 611 -48.50 17.36 5.96
N GLY A 612 -47.27 17.30 6.47
CA GLY A 612 -47.00 17.04 7.88
C GLY A 612 -47.35 15.61 8.33
N LEU A 613 -47.47 14.67 7.39
CA LEU A 613 -47.77 13.26 7.67
C LEU A 613 -46.51 12.50 8.10
N CYS A 614 -46.70 11.48 8.93
CA CYS A 614 -45.62 10.64 9.45
C CYS A 614 -45.34 9.44 8.54
N LEU A 615 -44.06 9.06 8.43
CA LEU A 615 -43.67 7.77 7.88
C LEU A 615 -44.19 6.63 8.79
N GLN A 616 -44.89 5.67 8.21
CA GLN A 616 -45.47 4.53 8.94
C GLN A 616 -45.24 3.23 8.16
N SER A 617 -45.01 2.13 8.89
CA SER A 617 -44.97 0.78 8.32
C SER A 617 -46.39 0.33 7.95
N ALA A 618 -46.55 -0.18 6.73
CA ALA A 618 -47.85 -0.59 6.18
C ALA A 618 -48.52 -1.73 6.97
N ASP A 619 -47.76 -2.54 7.72
CA ASP A 619 -48.25 -3.70 8.47
C ASP A 619 -48.76 -3.37 9.88
N VAL A 620 -48.72 -2.10 10.29
CA VAL A 620 -49.24 -1.66 11.59
C VAL A 620 -50.52 -0.87 11.36
N ALA A 621 -51.66 -1.55 11.48
CA ALA A 621 -52.95 -0.88 11.60
C ALA A 621 -52.91 0.05 12.82
N GLY A 622 -53.22 1.34 12.60
CA GLY A 622 -53.44 2.31 13.67
C GLY A 622 -54.69 1.97 14.48
#